data_AF-A0A7U2MVT5-F1
#
_entry.id   AF-A0A7U2MVT5-F1
#
_cell.length_a   1.000
_cell.length_b   1.000
_cell.length_c   1.000
_cell.angle_alpha   90.00
_cell.angle_beta   90.00
_cell.angle_gamma   90.00
#
_symmetry.space_group_name_H-M   'P 1'
#
loop_
_entity.id
_entity.type
_entity.pdbx_description
1 polymer ?
#
loop_
_entity_poly.entity_id
_entity_poly.type
_entity_poly.pdbx_seq_one_letter_code
_entity_poly.pdbx_strand_id
1 'polypeptide(L)'
;MANVDDVHTKPIPAFYCCYLLRSTVRQTSLYIGSTPHPSRRLAQHNGVSRGGARKTANDKRPWEMVLIVEGFMNRTAALQFEWAWQKPGKSRHLGDDDNTESAREKGKTRPRGPARSLKGHLENLHALLRATYFSGLPLRVRFFADDVHQLWRVWSDRIDGFIPEHIKVIPDGSCVENRQPGIEYLRVGSVEHIQVDYSKIHSYLEKTTFQLDDPEDLQCKVCQAPVVPKEELVLVCPQTRCYCVSHLLCLSARFLDSTKDRGRLIPISGKCPGCHKTIQWSLMMQELSFRTRGAKELQAILRKKKRGDCRVKDVPEKDTDDVGTVTAEYCDFPESVGGSIEGPGDASDESTHDDVRLDDDWYESLGIESDHEIADWSESHPAMPTRVEIVIEDSDCDNTG
;
A
#
# COMPACT_ATOMS: atom_id res chain seq x y z
N MET A 1 22.43 5.80 -28.01
CA MET A 1 22.19 6.28 -26.63
C MET A 1 20.71 6.63 -26.54
N ALA A 2 19.88 5.67 -26.16
CA ALA A 2 18.42 5.86 -26.07
C ALA A 2 18.07 6.25 -24.63
N ASN A 3 17.21 7.27 -24.50
CA ASN A 3 16.74 7.91 -23.28
C ASN A 3 16.53 6.95 -22.10
N VAL A 4 17.40 7.09 -21.10
CA VAL A 4 17.17 6.61 -19.74
C VAL A 4 16.44 7.74 -19.01
N ASP A 5 15.15 7.90 -19.28
CA ASP A 5 14.27 8.80 -18.53
C ASP A 5 12.93 8.12 -18.30
N ASP A 6 12.95 6.95 -17.65
CA ASP A 6 11.78 6.52 -16.86
C ASP A 6 11.82 7.29 -15.53
N VAL A 7 11.62 8.60 -15.61
CA VAL A 7 11.43 9.43 -14.43
C VAL A 7 10.15 8.93 -13.80
N HIS A 8 10.23 8.41 -12.58
CA HIS A 8 9.09 7.91 -11.82
C HIS A 8 8.05 9.03 -11.61
N THR A 9 7.11 9.17 -12.56
CA THR A 9 6.14 10.27 -12.66
C THR A 9 5.03 10.18 -11.62
N LYS A 10 4.87 9.01 -10.99
CA LYS A 10 3.81 8.77 -10.00
C LYS A 10 4.32 9.07 -8.58
N PRO A 11 3.44 9.59 -7.69
CA PRO A 11 3.76 9.73 -6.28
C PRO A 11 3.90 8.35 -5.61
N ILE A 12 4.53 8.32 -4.44
CA ILE A 12 4.58 7.12 -3.59
C ILE A 12 3.14 6.74 -3.23
N PRO A 13 2.69 5.51 -3.50
CA PRO A 13 1.30 5.13 -3.31
C PRO A 13 0.85 5.32 -1.86
N ALA A 14 -0.42 5.67 -1.68
CA ALA A 14 -1.07 5.72 -0.37
C ALA A 14 -0.98 4.37 0.36
N PHE A 15 -1.22 3.29 -0.39
CA PHE A 15 -1.15 1.93 0.09
C PHE A 15 -0.70 0.98 -1.03
N TYR A 16 0.15 0.02 -0.67
CA TYR A 16 0.50 -1.11 -1.52
C TYR A 16 0.97 -2.26 -0.64
N CYS A 17 0.51 -3.48 -0.94
CA CYS A 17 0.88 -4.66 -0.19
C CYS A 17 1.14 -5.89 -1.07
N CYS A 18 1.91 -6.82 -0.52
CA CYS A 18 1.90 -8.23 -0.91
C CYS A 18 1.04 -9.01 0.08
N TYR A 19 0.37 -10.06 -0.34
CA TYR A 19 -0.56 -10.81 0.50
C TYR A 19 -0.41 -12.32 0.31
N LEU A 20 -0.81 -13.07 1.34
CA LEU A 20 -1.00 -14.51 1.28
C LEU A 20 -2.50 -14.82 1.46
N LEU A 21 -3.06 -15.53 0.49
CA LEU A 21 -4.40 -16.10 0.57
C LEU A 21 -4.34 -17.56 0.99
N ARG A 22 -5.37 -17.97 1.72
CA ARG A 22 -5.69 -19.36 2.02
C ARG A 22 -7.12 -19.64 1.57
N SER A 23 -7.34 -20.80 0.95
CA SER A 23 -8.70 -21.27 0.70
C SER A 23 -9.32 -21.77 2.00
N THR A 24 -10.54 -21.30 2.30
CA THR A 24 -11.30 -21.75 3.48
C THR A 24 -11.82 -23.18 3.32
N VAL A 25 -12.02 -23.64 2.07
CA VAL A 25 -12.46 -25.00 1.75
C VAL A 25 -11.28 -25.97 1.74
N ARG A 26 -10.13 -25.55 1.22
CA ARG A 26 -8.90 -26.36 1.16
C ARG A 26 -7.73 -25.58 1.73
N GLN A 27 -7.51 -25.67 3.04
CA GLN A 27 -6.49 -24.87 3.76
C GLN A 27 -5.05 -25.07 3.25
N THR A 28 -4.76 -26.17 2.53
CA THR A 28 -3.46 -26.40 1.86
C THR A 28 -3.29 -25.60 0.57
N SER A 29 -4.38 -25.05 0.01
CA SER A 29 -4.35 -24.21 -1.18
C SER A 29 -4.03 -22.77 -0.79
N LEU A 30 -2.83 -22.34 -1.19
CA LEU A 30 -2.30 -21.02 -0.90
C LEU A 30 -2.02 -20.25 -2.19
N TYR A 31 -2.11 -18.92 -2.11
CA TYR A 31 -1.81 -18.03 -3.22
C TYR A 31 -1.15 -16.75 -2.73
N ILE A 32 -0.08 -16.32 -3.39
CA ILE A 32 0.59 -15.05 -3.10
C ILE A 32 0.31 -14.10 -4.25
N GLY A 33 0.01 -12.84 -3.93
CA GLY A 33 -0.08 -11.78 -4.92
C GLY A 33 0.27 -10.41 -4.34
N SER A 34 0.16 -9.38 -5.16
CA SER A 34 0.26 -7.98 -4.72
C SER A 34 -0.93 -7.15 -5.20
N THR A 35 -1.23 -6.07 -4.47
CA THR A 35 -2.34 -5.16 -4.78
C THR A 35 -2.19 -3.83 -4.05
N PRO A 36 -2.61 -2.71 -4.65
CA PRO A 36 -2.86 -1.45 -3.94
C PRO A 36 -4.22 -1.43 -3.21
N HIS A 37 -5.12 -2.38 -3.50
CA HIS A 37 -6.47 -2.42 -2.94
C HIS A 37 -6.85 -3.85 -2.48
N PRO A 38 -6.60 -4.21 -1.21
CA PRO A 38 -6.82 -5.56 -0.67
C PRO A 38 -8.27 -6.02 -0.76
N SER A 39 -9.21 -5.19 -0.28
CA SER A 39 -10.66 -5.46 -0.32
C SER A 39 -11.16 -5.83 -1.72
N ARG A 40 -10.93 -4.93 -2.69
CA ARG A 40 -11.27 -5.15 -4.11
C ARG A 40 -10.63 -6.43 -4.64
N ARG A 41 -9.33 -6.67 -4.37
CA ARG A 41 -8.63 -7.86 -4.87
C ARG A 41 -9.16 -9.16 -4.26
N LEU A 42 -9.54 -9.16 -2.99
CA LEU A 42 -10.15 -10.32 -2.34
C LEU A 42 -11.52 -10.65 -2.98
N ALA A 43 -12.35 -9.64 -3.24
CA ALA A 43 -13.62 -9.79 -3.96
C ALA A 43 -13.42 -10.39 -5.38
N GLN A 44 -12.38 -9.97 -6.09
CA GLN A 44 -12.01 -10.55 -7.40
C GLN A 44 -11.64 -12.03 -7.31
N HIS A 45 -10.82 -12.43 -6.33
CA HIS A 45 -10.46 -13.84 -6.12
C HIS A 45 -11.67 -14.69 -5.76
N ASN A 46 -12.61 -14.14 -4.99
CA ASN A 46 -13.87 -14.79 -4.61
C ASN A 46 -14.94 -14.77 -5.70
N GLY A 47 -14.68 -14.12 -6.84
CA GLY A 47 -15.62 -14.07 -7.97
C GLY A 47 -16.80 -13.11 -7.79
N VAL A 48 -16.77 -12.27 -6.75
CA VAL A 48 -17.73 -11.18 -6.55
C VAL A 48 -17.49 -10.06 -7.58
N SER A 49 -16.24 -9.89 -8.03
CA SER A 49 -15.86 -8.93 -9.07
C SER A 49 -15.01 -9.61 -10.15
N ARG A 50 -14.98 -9.02 -11.36
CA ARG A 50 -14.15 -9.52 -12.47
C ARG A 50 -12.66 -9.23 -12.22
N GLY A 51 -11.77 -10.06 -12.78
CA GLY A 51 -10.31 -9.87 -12.70
C GLY A 51 -9.58 -10.75 -11.69
N GLY A 52 -10.21 -11.80 -11.17
CA GLY A 52 -9.54 -12.77 -10.29
C GLY A 52 -8.56 -13.67 -11.05
N ALA A 53 -7.43 -13.99 -10.43
CA ALA A 53 -6.43 -14.89 -11.03
C ALA A 53 -7.01 -16.29 -11.32
N ARG A 54 -6.66 -16.87 -12.48
CA ARG A 54 -7.18 -18.20 -12.90
C ARG A 54 -6.95 -19.29 -11.84
N LYS A 55 -5.80 -19.27 -11.16
CA LYS A 55 -5.45 -20.24 -10.10
C LYS A 55 -6.39 -20.19 -8.89
N THR A 56 -7.10 -19.08 -8.71
CA THR A 56 -8.03 -18.84 -7.60
C THR A 56 -9.50 -19.08 -7.95
N ALA A 57 -9.79 -19.52 -9.17
CA ALA A 57 -11.14 -19.88 -9.60
C ALA A 57 -11.61 -21.24 -9.01
N ASN A 58 -12.89 -21.55 -9.23
CA ASN A 58 -13.53 -22.85 -9.01
C ASN A 58 -13.70 -23.23 -7.52
N ASP A 59 -13.56 -24.52 -7.22
CA ASP A 59 -13.83 -25.25 -5.97
C ASP A 59 -12.92 -24.86 -4.79
N LYS A 60 -12.01 -23.90 -4.99
CA LYS A 60 -11.12 -23.36 -3.95
C LYS A 60 -11.67 -22.09 -3.31
N ARG A 61 -12.74 -21.51 -3.86
CA ARG A 61 -13.43 -20.37 -3.25
C ARG A 61 -14.29 -20.85 -2.05
N PRO A 62 -14.49 -20.02 -1.02
CA PRO A 62 -13.92 -18.69 -0.87
C PRO A 62 -12.48 -18.72 -0.31
N TRP A 63 -11.74 -17.68 -0.67
CA TRP A 63 -10.42 -17.33 -0.17
C TRP A 63 -10.55 -16.32 0.96
N GLU A 64 -9.65 -16.43 1.92
CA GLU A 64 -9.39 -15.43 2.96
C GLU A 64 -7.96 -14.93 2.83
N MET A 65 -7.75 -13.65 3.15
CA MET A 65 -6.41 -13.05 3.18
C MET A 65 -5.83 -13.19 4.58
N VAL A 66 -4.97 -14.18 4.79
CA VAL A 66 -4.49 -14.55 6.14
C VAL A 66 -3.43 -13.60 6.68
N LEU A 67 -2.63 -12.98 5.80
CA LEU A 67 -1.67 -11.94 6.15
C LEU A 67 -1.34 -11.05 4.95
N ILE A 68 -0.86 -9.84 5.25
CA ILE A 68 -0.30 -8.89 4.28
C ILE A 68 1.04 -8.33 4.74
N VAL A 69 1.88 -7.98 3.78
CA VAL A 69 3.07 -7.15 3.96
C VAL A 69 2.75 -5.80 3.32
N GLU A 70 2.57 -4.76 4.12
CA GLU A 70 2.19 -3.40 3.70
C GLU A 70 3.37 -2.43 3.82
N GLY A 71 3.29 -1.28 3.13
CA GLY A 71 4.28 -0.20 3.23
C GLY A 71 5.26 -0.10 2.06
N PHE A 72 5.00 -0.78 0.95
CA PHE A 72 5.84 -0.65 -0.24
C PHE A 72 5.74 0.77 -0.82
N MET A 73 6.90 1.39 -1.05
CA MET A 73 6.98 2.78 -1.52
C MET A 73 6.80 2.93 -3.04
N ASN A 74 6.70 1.83 -3.78
CA ASN A 74 6.39 1.81 -5.21
C ASN A 74 5.94 0.41 -5.64
N ARG A 75 5.30 0.32 -6.80
CA ARG A 75 4.82 -0.96 -7.40
C ARG A 75 5.97 -1.93 -7.65
N THR A 76 7.10 -1.46 -8.17
CA THR A 76 8.23 -2.32 -8.54
C THR A 76 8.79 -3.08 -7.35
N ALA A 77 8.96 -2.42 -6.20
CA ALA A 77 9.42 -3.05 -4.97
C ALA A 77 8.42 -4.13 -4.48
N ALA A 78 7.12 -3.87 -4.58
CA ALA A 78 6.10 -4.86 -4.25
C ALA A 78 6.14 -6.07 -5.20
N LEU A 79 6.30 -5.85 -6.50
CA LEU A 79 6.40 -6.93 -7.49
C LEU A 79 7.68 -7.76 -7.29
N GLN A 80 8.80 -7.12 -6.97
CA GLN A 80 10.05 -7.83 -6.64
C GLN A 80 9.88 -8.70 -5.39
N PHE A 81 9.19 -8.19 -4.36
CA PHE A 81 8.90 -8.95 -3.14
C PHE A 81 7.94 -10.11 -3.42
N GLU A 82 6.86 -9.86 -4.16
CA GLU A 82 5.89 -10.88 -4.58
C GLU A 82 6.57 -12.02 -5.32
N TRP A 83 7.37 -11.70 -6.33
CA TRP A 83 8.08 -12.68 -7.13
C TRP A 83 9.06 -13.49 -6.28
N ALA A 84 9.83 -12.81 -5.41
CA ALA A 84 10.76 -13.46 -4.50
C ALA A 84 10.05 -14.43 -3.54
N TRP A 85 8.83 -14.10 -3.11
CA TRP A 85 8.03 -14.92 -2.22
C TRP A 85 7.32 -16.09 -2.94
N GLN A 86 6.95 -15.90 -4.22
CA GLN A 86 6.40 -16.96 -5.08
C GLN A 86 7.47 -17.94 -5.58
N LYS A 87 8.68 -17.45 -5.87
CA LYS A 87 9.81 -18.20 -6.46
C LYS A 87 11.07 -18.16 -5.58
N PRO A 88 10.98 -18.51 -4.29
CA PRO A 88 12.09 -18.39 -3.34
C PRO A 88 13.37 -19.14 -3.74
N GLY A 89 13.28 -20.35 -4.31
CA GLY A 89 14.47 -21.09 -4.79
C GLY A 89 15.11 -20.54 -6.08
N LYS A 90 14.55 -19.47 -6.66
CA LYS A 90 15.17 -18.69 -7.75
C LYS A 90 15.56 -17.29 -7.28
N SER A 91 15.21 -16.93 -6.05
CA SER A 91 15.38 -15.58 -5.54
C SER A 91 16.75 -15.43 -4.91
N ARG A 92 17.56 -14.53 -5.47
CA ARG A 92 18.84 -14.10 -4.86
C ARG A 92 18.68 -13.53 -3.44
N HIS A 93 17.47 -13.12 -3.05
CA HIS A 93 17.22 -12.55 -1.73
C HIS A 93 17.15 -13.61 -0.62
N LEU A 94 17.03 -14.89 -0.99
CA LEU A 94 16.86 -15.97 -0.04
C LEU A 94 18.06 -16.89 0.06
N GLY A 95 19.12 -16.65 -0.73
CA GLY A 95 20.35 -17.45 -0.75
C GLY A 95 20.10 -18.89 -1.19
N ASP A 96 20.89 -19.40 -2.14
CA ASP A 96 21.41 -20.74 -1.91
C ASP A 96 22.63 -20.48 -1.00
N ASP A 97 22.71 -21.14 0.15
CA ASP A 97 23.92 -21.10 0.97
C ASP A 97 25.11 -21.41 0.06
N ASP A 98 26.08 -20.49 0.01
CA ASP A 98 27.29 -20.64 -0.77
C ASP A 98 28.19 -21.68 -0.09
N ASN A 99 27.88 -22.95 -0.34
CA ASN A 99 28.82 -24.07 -0.29
C ASN A 99 28.32 -25.26 -1.13
N THR A 100 28.19 -25.08 -2.45
CA THR A 100 28.29 -26.22 -3.36
C THR A 100 28.80 -25.77 -4.74
N GLU A 101 30.04 -25.27 -4.79
CA GLU A 101 30.84 -25.32 -6.02
C GLU A 101 31.21 -26.76 -6.43
N SER A 102 30.74 -27.78 -5.71
CA SER A 102 30.92 -29.21 -5.99
C SER A 102 29.65 -29.93 -6.46
N ALA A 103 28.83 -29.29 -7.31
CA ALA A 103 27.76 -30.00 -8.02
C ALA A 103 27.38 -29.35 -9.36
N ARG A 104 28.38 -29.02 -10.20
CA ARG A 104 28.16 -28.93 -11.65
C ARG A 104 28.19 -30.32 -12.27
N GLU A 105 27.28 -31.20 -11.83
CA GLU A 105 26.99 -32.45 -12.51
C GLU A 105 25.59 -32.38 -13.14
N LYS A 106 25.62 -32.18 -14.45
CA LYS A 106 24.72 -32.72 -15.49
C LYS A 106 23.22 -32.82 -15.14
N GLY A 107 22.45 -31.92 -15.77
CA GLY A 107 21.33 -32.33 -16.62
C GLY A 107 20.23 -33.19 -16.00
N LYS A 108 19.66 -32.78 -14.86
CA LYS A 108 18.34 -33.27 -14.43
C LYS A 108 17.38 -32.11 -14.27
N THR A 109 16.32 -32.10 -15.08
CA THR A 109 15.13 -31.28 -14.87
C THR A 109 14.64 -31.54 -13.44
N ARG A 110 14.86 -30.58 -12.54
CA ARG A 110 14.38 -30.68 -11.15
C ARG A 110 12.86 -30.91 -11.22
N PRO A 111 12.31 -32.01 -10.66
CA PRO A 111 10.88 -32.22 -10.66
C PRO A 111 10.19 -31.03 -9.99
N ARG A 112 9.01 -30.62 -10.50
CA ARG A 112 8.17 -29.60 -9.84
C ARG A 112 7.95 -30.08 -8.39
N GLY A 113 8.67 -29.48 -7.45
CA GLY A 113 8.55 -29.82 -6.04
C GLY A 113 7.11 -29.65 -5.56
N PRO A 114 6.71 -30.37 -4.49
CA PRO A 114 5.37 -30.26 -3.94
C PRO A 114 5.02 -28.80 -3.61
N ALA A 115 3.74 -28.46 -3.71
CA ALA A 115 3.26 -27.13 -3.33
C ALA A 115 3.73 -26.81 -1.91
N ARG A 116 4.32 -25.63 -1.73
CA ARG A 116 4.91 -25.24 -0.44
C ARG A 116 3.83 -25.14 0.62
N SER A 117 4.14 -25.65 1.82
CA SER A 117 3.25 -25.57 2.97
C SER A 117 3.13 -24.13 3.47
N LEU A 118 2.08 -23.85 4.27
CA LEU A 118 1.92 -22.57 4.94
C LEU A 118 3.17 -22.20 5.75
N LYS A 119 3.71 -23.16 6.50
CA LYS A 119 4.98 -23.01 7.23
C LYS A 119 6.09 -22.54 6.29
N GLY A 120 6.32 -23.23 5.17
CA GLY A 120 7.33 -22.82 4.20
C GLY A 120 7.13 -21.39 3.68
N HIS A 121 5.91 -20.95 3.44
CA HIS A 121 5.66 -19.56 3.04
C HIS A 121 6.03 -18.54 4.14
N LEU A 122 5.78 -18.86 5.41
CA LEU A 122 6.19 -18.01 6.54
C LEU A 122 7.70 -18.00 6.75
N GLU A 123 8.38 -19.13 6.55
CA GLU A 123 9.85 -19.21 6.61
C GLU A 123 10.49 -18.29 5.56
N ASN A 124 10.01 -18.36 4.31
CA ASN A 124 10.48 -17.48 3.24
C ASN A 124 10.14 -16.01 3.50
N LEU A 125 8.95 -15.72 4.03
CA LEU A 125 8.58 -14.35 4.42
C LEU A 125 9.56 -13.78 5.45
N HIS A 126 9.88 -14.55 6.49
CA HIS A 126 10.80 -14.13 7.54
C HIS A 126 12.20 -13.81 6.98
N ALA A 127 12.71 -14.67 6.09
CA ALA A 127 13.99 -14.44 5.43
C ALA A 127 13.95 -13.24 4.46
N LEU A 128 12.86 -13.03 3.72
CA LEU A 128 12.70 -11.85 2.84
C LEU A 128 12.72 -10.54 3.63
N LEU A 129 12.08 -10.47 4.80
CA LEU A 129 12.09 -9.25 5.64
C LEU A 129 13.48 -8.91 6.19
N ARG A 130 14.38 -9.91 6.25
CA ARG A 130 15.78 -9.74 6.68
C ARG A 130 16.74 -9.50 5.52
N ALA A 131 16.32 -9.80 4.29
CA ALA A 131 17.16 -9.60 3.11
C ALA A 131 17.58 -8.12 2.97
N THR A 132 18.83 -7.88 2.60
CA THR A 132 19.47 -6.55 2.55
C THR A 132 18.63 -5.48 1.85
N TYR A 133 17.98 -5.84 0.74
CA TYR A 133 17.15 -4.93 -0.03
C TYR A 133 15.84 -4.56 0.70
N PHE A 134 15.10 -5.57 1.19
CA PHE A 134 13.76 -5.35 1.77
C PHE A 134 13.81 -4.90 3.23
N SER A 135 14.87 -5.24 3.96
CA SER A 135 15.08 -4.80 5.35
C SER A 135 15.22 -3.28 5.45
N GLY A 136 15.64 -2.58 4.39
CA GLY A 136 15.68 -1.12 4.34
C GLY A 136 14.33 -0.43 4.13
N LEU A 137 13.29 -1.17 3.74
CA LEU A 137 11.98 -0.63 3.41
C LEU A 137 11.11 -0.44 4.68
N PRO A 138 10.17 0.51 4.68
CA PRO A 138 9.27 0.78 5.81
C PRO A 138 8.11 -0.24 5.87
N LEU A 139 8.44 -1.54 5.77
CA LEU A 139 7.45 -2.61 5.70
C LEU A 139 6.81 -2.88 7.06
N ARG A 140 5.57 -3.37 7.02
CA ARG A 140 4.84 -3.88 8.19
C ARG A 140 4.16 -5.17 7.78
N VAL A 141 4.12 -6.14 8.67
CA VAL A 141 3.43 -7.42 8.45
C VAL A 141 2.18 -7.43 9.31
N ARG A 142 1.01 -7.60 8.70
CA ARG A 142 -0.26 -7.66 9.40
C ARG A 142 -0.89 -9.04 9.20
N PHE A 143 -1.23 -9.69 10.29
CA PHE A 143 -1.89 -11.00 10.30
C PHE A 143 -3.37 -10.83 10.60
N PHE A 144 -4.24 -11.54 9.87
CA PHE A 144 -5.70 -11.55 10.08
C PHE A 144 -6.21 -12.89 10.63
N ALA A 145 -5.43 -13.96 10.49
CA ALA A 145 -5.74 -15.30 10.96
C ALA A 145 -4.84 -15.67 12.16
N ASP A 146 -5.46 -15.96 13.30
CA ASP A 146 -4.73 -16.21 14.55
C ASP A 146 -3.80 -17.44 14.46
N ASP A 147 -4.27 -18.52 13.85
CA ASP A 147 -3.49 -19.75 13.68
C ASP A 147 -2.22 -19.52 12.84
N VAL A 148 -2.30 -18.65 11.83
CA VAL A 148 -1.16 -18.24 11.00
C VAL A 148 -0.20 -17.34 11.78
N HIS A 149 -0.72 -16.42 12.60
CA HIS A 149 0.09 -15.57 13.47
C HIS A 149 0.80 -16.38 14.57
N GLN A 150 0.13 -17.35 15.18
CA GLN A 150 0.74 -18.26 16.15
C GLN A 150 1.88 -19.06 15.51
N LEU A 151 1.66 -19.62 14.32
CA LEU A 151 2.70 -20.34 13.59
C LEU A 151 3.91 -19.44 13.27
N TRP A 152 3.66 -18.19 12.88
CA TRP A 152 4.71 -17.18 12.67
C TRP A 152 5.50 -16.89 13.95
N ARG A 153 4.84 -16.73 15.10
CA ARG A 153 5.51 -16.50 16.39
C ARG A 153 6.41 -17.67 16.77
N VAL A 154 5.88 -18.89 16.71
CA VAL A 154 6.65 -20.10 17.02
C VAL A 154 7.88 -20.24 16.11
N TRP A 155 7.76 -19.87 14.83
CA TRP A 155 8.90 -19.84 13.93
C TRP A 155 9.91 -18.74 14.29
N SER A 156 9.43 -17.52 14.51
CA SER A 156 10.27 -16.36 14.83
C SER A 156 11.05 -16.56 16.13
N ASP A 157 10.48 -17.26 17.11
CA ASP A 157 11.14 -17.59 18.38
C ASP A 157 12.24 -18.65 18.25
N ARG A 158 12.22 -19.45 17.17
CA ARG A 158 13.17 -20.56 16.94
C ARG A 158 14.34 -20.19 16.04
N ILE A 159 14.16 -19.22 15.14
CA ILE A 159 15.16 -18.91 14.12
C ILE A 159 16.19 -17.92 14.65
N ASP A 160 17.46 -18.19 14.35
CA ASP A 160 18.53 -17.23 14.62
C ASP A 160 18.45 -16.06 13.64
N GLY A 161 18.11 -14.90 14.18
CA GLY A 161 18.25 -13.60 13.54
C GLY A 161 16.94 -12.82 13.51
N PHE A 162 17.08 -11.55 13.84
CA PHE A 162 15.98 -10.68 14.16
C PHE A 162 15.45 -9.96 12.92
N ILE A 163 14.14 -9.78 12.88
CA ILE A 163 13.52 -8.84 11.96
C ILE A 163 13.95 -7.43 12.40
N PRO A 164 14.36 -6.55 11.47
CA PRO A 164 14.72 -5.17 11.80
C PRO A 164 13.65 -4.48 12.66
N GLU A 165 14.07 -3.77 13.70
CA GLU A 165 13.16 -3.21 14.72
C GLU A 165 12.08 -2.28 14.14
N HIS A 166 12.34 -1.64 12.99
CA HIS A 166 11.38 -0.75 12.34
C HIS A 166 10.28 -1.51 11.59
N ILE A 167 10.51 -2.77 11.20
CA ILE A 167 9.49 -3.61 10.57
C ILE A 167 8.58 -4.15 11.66
N LYS A 168 7.33 -3.69 11.66
CA LYS A 168 6.36 -4.04 12.70
C LYS A 168 5.52 -5.24 12.31
N VAL A 169 5.36 -6.17 13.24
CA VAL A 169 4.42 -7.30 13.14
C VAL A 169 3.15 -6.93 13.92
N ILE A 170 2.00 -6.99 13.25
CA ILE A 170 0.71 -6.49 13.74
C ILE A 170 -0.30 -7.64 13.73
N PRO A 171 -0.70 -8.17 14.89
CA PRO A 171 -1.86 -9.03 14.99
C PRO A 171 -3.14 -8.22 14.77
N ASP A 172 -4.04 -8.69 13.91
CA ASP A 172 -5.30 -8.06 13.54
C ASP A 172 -6.36 -9.14 13.26
N GLY A 173 -7.56 -8.77 12.81
CA GLY A 173 -8.59 -9.73 12.42
C GLY A 173 -9.01 -10.65 13.55
N SER A 174 -8.88 -11.95 13.36
CA SER A 174 -9.17 -12.97 14.39
C SER A 174 -8.06 -13.14 15.43
N CYS A 175 -6.91 -12.48 15.28
CA CYS A 175 -5.76 -12.67 16.17
C CYS A 175 -6.08 -12.24 17.61
N VAL A 176 -5.53 -12.97 18.58
CA VAL A 176 -5.64 -12.62 20.00
C VAL A 176 -4.81 -11.36 20.28
N GLU A 177 -5.44 -10.35 20.90
CA GLU A 177 -4.74 -9.16 21.37
C GLU A 177 -3.80 -9.52 22.52
N ASN A 178 -2.51 -9.54 22.26
CA ASN A 178 -1.53 -9.36 23.33
C ASN A 178 -1.50 -7.88 23.65
N ARG A 179 -2.20 -7.45 24.70
CA ARG A 179 -2.12 -6.09 25.26
C ARG A 179 -0.71 -5.87 25.80
N GLN A 180 0.25 -5.59 24.91
CA GLN A 180 1.53 -5.03 25.31
C GLN A 180 1.30 -3.55 25.67
N PRO A 181 1.63 -3.11 26.90
CA PRO A 181 1.49 -1.71 27.27
C PRO A 181 2.38 -0.85 26.36
N GLY A 182 1.78 0.13 25.66
CA GLY A 182 2.52 1.20 24.98
C GLY A 182 2.66 1.11 23.47
N ILE A 183 2.12 0.08 22.80
CA ILE A 183 2.09 0.01 21.33
C ILE A 183 0.68 -0.31 20.84
N GLU A 184 -0.17 0.71 20.76
CA GLU A 184 -1.52 0.58 20.20
C GLU A 184 -1.45 0.84 18.69
N TYR A 185 -1.32 -0.23 17.90
CA TYR A 185 -1.56 -0.14 16.47
C TYR A 185 -3.06 -0.17 16.24
N LEU A 186 -3.58 0.76 15.42
CA LEU A 186 -4.99 0.77 15.06
C LEU A 186 -5.34 -0.55 14.36
N ARG A 187 -6.16 -1.36 15.04
CA ARG A 187 -6.70 -2.62 14.54
C ARG A 187 -7.75 -2.29 13.48
N VAL A 188 -7.61 -2.83 12.27
CA VAL A 188 -8.59 -2.60 11.21
C VAL A 188 -9.72 -3.63 11.24
N GLY A 189 -9.51 -4.77 11.91
CA GLY A 189 -10.46 -5.88 12.01
C GLY A 189 -10.56 -6.70 10.74
N SER A 190 -10.51 -6.10 9.55
CA SER A 190 -10.53 -6.84 8.30
C SER A 190 -9.88 -6.08 7.15
N VAL A 191 -9.61 -6.77 6.04
CA VAL A 191 -8.99 -6.19 4.85
C VAL A 191 -9.90 -5.16 4.15
N GLU A 192 -11.21 -5.22 4.39
CA GLU A 192 -12.21 -4.28 3.89
C GLU A 192 -12.05 -2.89 4.52
N HIS A 193 -11.59 -2.81 5.76
CA HIS A 193 -11.42 -1.56 6.50
C HIS A 193 -10.02 -0.95 6.34
N ILE A 194 -9.17 -1.54 5.51
CA ILE A 194 -7.87 -0.95 5.18
C ILE A 194 -8.12 0.31 4.34
N GLN A 195 -7.79 1.45 4.90
CA GLN A 195 -7.73 2.71 4.16
C GLN A 195 -6.56 2.68 3.16
N VAL A 196 -6.92 2.71 1.87
CA VAL A 196 -6.00 2.62 0.72
C VAL A 196 -5.71 3.98 0.05
N ASP A 197 -6.34 5.04 0.53
CA ASP A 197 -6.21 6.41 0.03
C ASP A 197 -5.30 7.27 0.91
N TYR A 198 -5.08 8.52 0.51
CA TYR A 198 -4.24 9.47 1.25
C TYR A 198 -4.95 10.11 2.46
N SER A 199 -6.14 9.64 2.86
CA SER A 199 -6.94 10.27 3.92
C SER A 199 -6.16 10.42 5.23
N LYS A 200 -5.27 9.46 5.55
CA LYS A 200 -4.40 9.48 6.73
C LYS A 200 -3.44 10.67 6.79
N ILE A 201 -3.12 11.26 5.64
CA ILE A 201 -2.16 12.36 5.53
C ILE A 201 -2.79 13.66 5.01
N HIS A 202 -4.11 13.73 4.83
CA HIS A 202 -4.79 14.94 4.31
C HIS A 202 -4.48 16.18 5.15
N SER A 203 -4.57 16.10 6.48
CA SER A 203 -4.24 17.23 7.35
C SER A 203 -2.78 17.67 7.26
N TYR A 204 -1.87 16.73 6.99
CA TYR A 204 -0.47 17.01 6.78
C TYR A 204 -0.22 17.67 5.41
N LEU A 205 -0.88 17.18 4.35
CA LEU A 205 -0.85 17.78 3.01
C LEU A 205 -1.36 19.23 3.04
N GLU A 206 -2.53 19.46 3.63
CA GLU A 206 -3.11 20.80 3.77
C GLU A 206 -2.17 21.76 4.49
N LYS A 207 -1.64 21.34 5.65
CA LYS A 207 -0.71 22.16 6.42
C LYS A 207 0.54 22.49 5.61
N THR A 208 1.08 21.52 4.87
CA THR A 208 2.29 21.71 4.08
C THR A 208 2.04 22.63 2.90
N THR A 209 0.92 22.46 2.19
CA THR A 209 0.51 23.39 1.13
C THR A 209 0.35 24.81 1.65
N PHE A 210 -0.37 24.99 2.76
CA PHE A 210 -0.56 26.32 3.36
C PHE A 210 0.76 26.94 3.80
N GLN A 211 1.63 26.17 4.45
CA GLN A 211 2.90 26.68 4.95
C GLN A 211 3.89 27.05 3.83
N LEU A 212 3.80 26.42 2.66
CA LEU A 212 4.71 26.65 1.54
C LEU A 212 4.15 27.64 0.50
N ASP A 213 2.94 28.18 0.71
CA ASP A 213 2.29 29.12 -0.22
C ASP A 213 2.98 30.48 -0.24
N ASP A 214 3.49 30.93 0.92
CA ASP A 214 4.25 32.16 1.08
C ASP A 214 5.70 31.85 1.53
N PRO A 215 6.67 31.83 0.59
CA PRO A 215 8.03 31.39 0.88
C PRO A 215 8.95 32.49 1.43
N GLU A 216 8.53 33.76 1.51
CA GLU A 216 9.44 34.90 1.74
C GLU A 216 10.23 34.80 3.06
N ASP A 217 9.65 34.15 4.09
CA ASP A 217 10.26 33.99 5.41
C ASP A 217 10.71 32.55 5.73
N LEU A 218 10.68 31.62 4.76
CA LEU A 218 10.97 30.23 5.03
C LEU A 218 12.48 29.97 5.05
N GLN A 219 12.97 29.45 6.18
CA GLN A 219 14.37 29.05 6.36
C GLN A 219 14.49 27.59 6.78
N CYS A 220 15.50 26.91 6.26
CA CYS A 220 15.82 25.54 6.60
C CYS A 220 16.29 25.47 8.07
N LYS A 221 15.59 24.72 8.91
CA LYS A 221 15.93 24.61 10.34
C LYS A 221 17.27 23.95 10.63
N VAL A 222 17.90 23.33 9.63
CA VAL A 222 19.21 22.67 9.76
C VAL A 222 20.34 23.60 9.35
N CYS A 223 20.35 24.12 8.11
CA CYS A 223 21.43 24.97 7.61
C CYS A 223 21.18 26.48 7.77
N GLN A 224 19.99 26.90 8.21
CA GLN A 224 19.53 28.29 8.33
C GLN A 224 19.49 29.10 7.02
N ALA A 225 19.76 28.48 5.87
CA ALA A 225 19.58 29.15 4.58
C ALA A 225 18.08 29.29 4.21
N PRO A 226 17.70 30.33 3.45
CA PRO A 226 16.37 30.43 2.84
C PRO A 226 16.05 29.18 2.01
N VAL A 227 14.79 28.77 1.99
CA VAL A 227 14.32 27.65 1.15
C VAL A 227 13.49 28.17 -0.01
N VAL A 228 13.60 27.53 -1.19
CA VAL A 228 12.80 27.88 -2.37
C VAL A 228 11.95 26.67 -2.78
N PRO A 229 10.71 26.52 -2.26
CA PRO A 229 9.91 25.30 -2.46
C PRO A 229 9.56 24.94 -3.91
N LYS A 230 9.65 25.91 -4.83
CA LYS A 230 9.39 25.71 -6.27
C LYS A 230 10.58 25.10 -7.01
N GLU A 231 11.80 25.31 -6.51
CA GLU A 231 13.04 24.88 -7.17
C GLU A 231 13.72 23.73 -6.40
N GLU A 232 13.44 23.62 -5.10
CA GLU A 232 14.12 22.70 -4.20
C GLU A 232 13.18 21.66 -3.60
N LEU A 233 13.74 20.51 -3.23
CA LEU A 233 13.03 19.50 -2.47
C LEU A 233 13.04 19.88 -0.99
N VAL A 234 11.92 20.42 -0.54
CA VAL A 234 11.71 20.91 0.83
C VAL A 234 10.77 19.99 1.60
N LEU A 235 11.11 19.69 2.84
CA LEU A 235 10.33 18.88 3.78
C LEU A 235 9.72 19.76 4.88
N VAL A 236 8.47 19.47 5.22
CA VAL A 236 7.77 20.05 6.38
C VAL A 236 7.53 18.96 7.41
N CYS A 237 7.73 19.25 8.70
CA CYS A 237 7.47 18.28 9.76
C CYS A 237 5.98 17.87 9.76
N PRO A 238 5.61 16.58 9.90
CA PRO A 238 4.19 16.17 9.89
C PRO A 238 3.42 16.50 11.16
N GLN A 239 4.10 16.88 12.26
CA GLN A 239 3.44 17.16 13.53
C GLN A 239 2.55 18.41 13.45
N THR A 240 1.30 18.31 13.88
CA THR A 240 0.26 19.33 13.68
C THR A 240 0.65 20.73 14.16
N ARG A 241 1.30 20.82 15.32
CA ARG A 241 1.77 22.08 15.93
C ARG A 241 3.24 22.40 15.66
N CYS A 242 3.83 21.82 14.61
CA CYS A 242 5.21 22.07 14.23
C CYS A 242 5.28 22.60 12.79
N TYR A 243 5.96 23.74 12.65
CA TYR A 243 6.19 24.45 11.40
C TYR A 243 7.65 24.32 10.95
N CYS A 244 8.34 23.28 11.37
CA CYS A 244 9.74 23.07 10.99
C CYS A 244 9.83 22.72 9.50
N VAL A 245 10.58 23.54 8.76
CA VAL A 245 10.91 23.35 7.34
C VAL A 245 12.39 22.99 7.21
N SER A 246 12.75 22.13 6.27
CA SER A 246 14.16 21.76 6.01
C SER A 246 14.35 21.30 4.57
N HIS A 247 15.52 21.57 3.99
CA HIS A 247 15.91 20.90 2.74
C HIS A 247 15.95 19.37 2.94
N LEU A 248 15.58 18.64 1.88
CA LEU A 248 15.61 17.18 1.86
C LEU A 248 16.96 16.62 2.32
N LEU A 249 18.05 17.12 1.72
CA LEU A 249 19.40 16.64 1.98
C LEU A 249 19.92 17.03 3.37
N CYS A 250 19.56 18.21 3.86
CA CYS A 250 19.95 18.62 5.20
C CYS A 250 19.28 17.75 6.27
N LEU A 251 17.99 17.45 6.10
CA LEU A 251 17.27 16.62 7.06
C LEU A 251 17.69 15.15 6.97
N SER A 252 17.94 14.62 5.77
CA SER A 252 18.41 13.25 5.59
C SER A 252 19.77 13.05 6.27
N ALA A 253 20.75 13.93 6.02
CA ALA A 253 22.06 13.87 6.65
C ALA A 253 21.94 13.88 8.18
N ARG A 254 21.17 14.83 8.74
CA ARG A 254 20.92 14.90 10.18
C ARG A 254 20.30 13.62 10.74
N PHE A 255 19.36 13.00 10.02
CA PHE A 255 18.75 11.75 10.46
C PHE A 255 19.76 10.61 10.42
N LEU A 256 20.57 10.49 9.36
CA LEU A 256 21.60 9.47 9.23
C LEU A 256 22.69 9.59 10.29
N ASP A 257 23.15 10.81 10.59
CA ASP A 257 24.16 11.08 11.63
C ASP A 257 23.70 10.64 13.03
N SER A 258 22.39 10.61 13.26
CA SER A 258 21.81 10.15 14.53
C SER A 258 21.68 8.62 14.63
N THR A 259 21.90 7.89 13.52
CA THR A 259 21.81 6.43 13.49
C THR A 259 23.15 5.77 13.82
N LYS A 260 23.10 4.54 14.33
CA LYS A 260 24.31 3.73 14.60
C LYS A 260 24.86 3.04 13.34
N ASP A 261 24.15 3.11 12.22
CA ASP A 261 24.41 2.36 10.99
C ASP A 261 25.09 3.26 9.95
N ARG A 262 26.43 3.29 9.95
CA ARG A 262 27.23 4.17 9.07
C ARG A 262 27.10 3.86 7.58
N GLY A 263 26.62 2.67 7.21
CA GLY A 263 26.42 2.28 5.81
C GLY A 263 25.06 2.66 5.25
N ARG A 264 24.16 3.23 6.08
CA ARG A 264 22.79 3.54 5.69
C ARG A 264 22.73 4.78 4.80
N LEU A 265 22.14 4.62 3.63
CA LEU A 265 21.92 5.72 2.68
C LEU A 265 20.55 6.39 2.83
N ILE A 266 19.55 5.65 3.31
CA ILE A 266 18.16 6.13 3.42
C ILE A 266 17.73 6.10 4.90
N PRO A 267 17.32 7.24 5.47
CA PRO A 267 16.79 7.28 6.83
C PRO A 267 15.53 6.42 6.97
N ILE A 268 15.35 5.77 8.13
CA ILE A 268 14.07 5.14 8.50
C ILE A 268 13.21 6.14 9.29
N SER A 269 13.82 6.74 10.31
CA SER A 269 13.19 7.74 11.17
C SER A 269 14.24 8.63 11.81
N GLY A 270 13.81 9.77 12.34
CA GLY A 270 14.70 10.69 13.06
C GLY A 270 13.93 11.73 13.84
N LYS A 271 14.62 12.47 14.72
CA LYS A 271 14.01 13.51 15.55
C LYS A 271 13.97 14.84 14.79
N CYS A 272 12.78 15.43 14.71
CA CYS A 272 12.60 16.75 14.10
C CYS A 272 13.44 17.81 14.84
N PRO A 273 14.19 18.69 14.14
CA PRO A 273 14.98 19.74 14.80
C PRO A 273 14.14 20.85 15.43
N GLY A 274 12.84 20.97 15.09
CA GLY A 274 11.91 21.90 15.73
C GLY A 274 11.23 21.32 16.96
N CYS A 275 10.38 20.30 16.76
CA CYS A 275 9.56 19.74 17.84
C CYS A 275 10.17 18.53 18.57
N HIS A 276 11.34 18.04 18.16
CA HIS A 276 12.05 16.90 18.77
C HIS A 276 11.32 15.55 18.75
N LYS A 277 10.09 15.50 18.21
CA LYS A 277 9.33 14.26 18.01
C LYS A 277 10.00 13.40 16.92
N THR A 278 9.91 12.09 17.10
CA THR A 278 10.37 11.11 16.12
C THR A 278 9.42 11.09 14.93
N ILE A 279 9.96 11.27 13.74
CA ILE A 279 9.23 11.31 12.47
C ILE A 279 9.69 10.14 11.60
N GLN A 280 8.75 9.46 10.95
CA GLN A 280 9.05 8.43 9.95
C GLN A 280 9.45 9.08 8.62
N TRP A 281 10.57 8.65 8.05
CA TRP A 281 11.07 9.18 6.78
C TRP A 281 10.09 8.90 5.63
N SER A 282 9.54 7.69 5.59
CA SER A 282 8.58 7.26 4.58
C SER A 282 7.33 8.16 4.51
N LEU A 283 6.84 8.63 5.66
CA LEU A 283 5.71 9.57 5.74
C LEU A 283 6.03 10.92 5.09
N MET A 284 7.21 11.47 5.35
CA MET A 284 7.65 12.73 4.72
C MET A 284 7.88 12.55 3.23
N MET A 285 8.44 11.41 2.80
CA MET A 285 8.61 11.12 1.38
C MET A 285 7.27 10.96 0.67
N GLN A 286 6.27 10.35 1.32
CA GLN A 286 4.93 10.21 0.76
C GLN A 286 4.31 11.59 0.49
N GLU A 287 4.32 12.49 1.48
CA GLU A 287 3.89 13.89 1.30
C GLU A 287 4.65 14.60 0.19
N LEU A 288 5.99 14.59 0.25
CA LEU A 288 6.83 15.30 -0.72
C LEU A 288 6.55 14.79 -2.14
N SER A 289 6.45 13.48 -2.32
CA SER A 289 6.17 12.88 -3.62
C SER A 289 4.77 13.23 -4.12
N PHE A 290 3.77 13.26 -3.23
CA PHE A 290 2.39 13.60 -3.57
C PHE A 290 2.26 15.07 -3.96
N ARG A 291 2.92 15.98 -3.23
CA ARG A 291 2.95 17.39 -3.58
C ARG A 291 3.72 17.68 -4.87
N THR A 292 4.83 17.00 -5.11
CA THR A 292 5.68 17.28 -6.29
C THR A 292 5.18 16.58 -7.56
N ARG A 293 4.51 15.42 -7.45
CA ARG A 293 4.12 14.58 -8.60
C ARG A 293 2.62 14.33 -8.71
N GLY A 294 1.87 14.49 -7.61
CA GLY A 294 0.41 14.29 -7.52
C GLY A 294 -0.40 15.58 -7.61
N ALA A 295 0.09 16.62 -8.30
CA ALA A 295 -0.53 17.96 -8.30
C ALA A 295 -2.03 17.96 -8.65
N LYS A 296 -2.45 17.13 -9.62
CA LYS A 296 -3.87 17.00 -10.01
C LYS A 296 -4.73 16.40 -8.88
N GLU A 297 -4.23 15.36 -8.21
CA GLU A 297 -4.93 14.71 -7.09
C GLU A 297 -5.02 15.63 -5.88
N LEU A 298 -3.93 16.33 -5.58
CA LEU A 298 -3.87 17.28 -4.48
C LEU A 298 -4.91 18.39 -4.64
N GLN A 299 -5.03 18.95 -5.85
CA GLN A 299 -6.06 19.95 -6.14
C GLN A 299 -7.48 19.39 -5.97
N ALA A 300 -7.73 18.13 -6.33
CA ALA A 300 -9.04 17.50 -6.16
C ALA A 300 -9.39 17.33 -4.66
N ILE A 301 -8.42 16.92 -3.83
CA ILE A 301 -8.60 16.78 -2.37
C ILE A 301 -8.90 18.14 -1.73
N LEU A 302 -8.10 19.16 -2.02
CA LEU A 302 -8.26 20.51 -1.46
C LEU A 302 -9.59 21.15 -1.87
N ARG A 303 -10.06 20.94 -3.11
CA ARG A 303 -11.35 21.45 -3.60
C ARG A 303 -12.55 20.79 -2.92
N LYS A 304 -12.52 19.48 -2.67
CA LYS A 304 -13.61 18.76 -1.99
C LYS A 304 -13.84 19.29 -0.58
N LYS A 305 -12.77 19.58 0.16
CA LYS A 305 -12.88 20.12 1.52
C LYS A 305 -13.41 21.54 1.56
N LYS A 306 -12.98 22.43 0.64
CA LYS A 306 -13.56 23.79 0.53
C LYS A 306 -15.08 23.75 0.31
N ARG A 307 -15.57 22.79 -0.49
CA ARG A 307 -17.01 22.56 -0.69
C ARG A 307 -17.69 21.99 0.55
N GLY A 308 -17.02 21.12 1.31
CA GLY A 308 -17.50 20.61 2.60
C GLY A 308 -17.63 21.70 3.66
N ASP A 309 -16.59 22.54 3.82
CA ASP A 309 -16.58 23.64 4.79
C ASP A 309 -17.62 24.73 4.46
N CYS A 310 -17.88 25.01 3.18
CA CYS A 310 -18.98 25.89 2.78
C CYS A 310 -20.35 25.31 3.17
N ARG A 311 -20.58 24.01 2.92
CA ARG A 311 -21.86 23.36 3.26
C ARG A 311 -22.13 23.28 4.77
N VAL A 312 -21.09 23.21 5.60
CA VAL A 312 -21.23 23.23 7.07
C VAL A 312 -21.54 24.63 7.60
N LYS A 313 -21.17 25.68 6.86
CA LYS A 313 -21.41 27.09 7.24
C LYS A 313 -22.78 27.63 6.80
N ASP A 314 -23.52 26.91 5.97
CA ASP A 314 -24.83 27.33 5.43
C ASP A 314 -26.05 26.82 6.27
N VAL A 315 -25.84 26.36 7.51
CA VAL A 315 -26.95 26.11 8.45
C VAL A 315 -27.24 27.40 9.21
N PRO A 316 -28.42 28.04 9.04
CA PRO A 316 -28.74 29.27 9.77
C PRO A 316 -28.97 28.94 11.25
N GLU A 317 -28.15 29.51 12.13
CA GLU A 317 -28.48 29.67 13.56
C GLU A 317 -29.74 30.54 13.64
N LYS A 318 -30.84 29.98 14.15
CA LYS A 318 -31.99 30.77 14.59
C LYS A 318 -31.65 31.37 15.95
N ASP A 319 -31.21 32.62 15.93
CA ASP A 319 -31.24 33.48 17.10
C ASP A 319 -32.71 33.82 17.44
N THR A 320 -33.17 33.43 18.62
CA THR A 320 -34.33 34.05 19.26
C THR A 320 -33.95 34.42 20.68
N ASP A 321 -33.72 35.71 20.87
CA ASP A 321 -33.57 36.37 22.16
C ASP A 321 -34.82 36.18 23.05
N ASP A 322 -34.58 35.85 24.30
CA ASP A 322 -35.57 35.77 25.38
C ASP A 322 -35.65 37.13 26.12
N VAL A 323 -36.81 37.77 26.06
CA VAL A 323 -37.26 38.79 27.02
C VAL A 323 -38.72 38.45 27.34
N GLY A 324 -38.93 37.98 28.57
CA GLY A 324 -40.19 37.41 29.02
C GLY A 324 -41.35 38.39 29.22
N THR A 325 -42.56 37.82 29.31
CA THR A 325 -43.67 38.28 30.18
C THR A 325 -44.65 37.13 30.39
N VAL A 326 -45.18 37.09 31.61
CA VAL A 326 -46.02 36.12 32.32
C VAL A 326 -47.39 35.83 31.67
N THR A 327 -47.87 34.56 31.71
CA THR A 327 -49.14 34.07 32.33
C THR A 327 -49.83 32.89 31.62
N ALA A 328 -50.26 31.93 32.46
CA ALA A 328 -51.46 31.06 32.42
C ALA A 328 -51.66 30.09 31.22
N GLU A 329 -51.50 28.77 31.43
CA GLU A 329 -52.60 27.80 31.71
C GLU A 329 -53.58 27.59 30.53
N TYR A 330 -53.56 26.41 29.88
CA TYR A 330 -54.50 25.30 30.13
C TYR A 330 -54.37 24.20 29.05
N CYS A 331 -54.76 22.99 29.44
CA CYS A 331 -54.77 21.70 28.74
C CYS A 331 -55.65 21.67 27.47
N ASP A 332 -55.32 20.82 26.48
CA ASP A 332 -56.04 19.55 26.21
C ASP A 332 -55.60 18.86 24.89
N PHE A 333 -55.47 17.53 24.97
CA PHE A 333 -55.52 16.56 23.86
C PHE A 333 -57.01 16.39 23.44
N PRO A 334 -57.40 15.87 22.24
CA PRO A 334 -57.07 14.49 21.85
C PRO A 334 -57.02 14.15 20.34
N GLU A 335 -56.79 12.84 20.15
CA GLU A 335 -56.65 11.98 18.99
C GLU A 335 -57.73 12.05 17.89
N SER A 336 -57.39 11.46 16.73
CA SER A 336 -58.12 10.33 16.08
C SER A 336 -58.58 10.52 14.61
N VAL A 337 -57.90 9.75 13.75
CA VAL A 337 -58.43 8.83 12.71
C VAL A 337 -59.05 9.39 11.40
N GLY A 338 -58.36 9.09 10.29
CA GLY A 338 -58.88 8.23 9.22
C GLY A 338 -59.45 8.88 7.95
N GLY A 339 -58.92 8.48 6.78
CA GLY A 339 -59.63 8.62 5.51
C GLY A 339 -58.73 8.62 4.26
N SER A 340 -58.60 7.46 3.62
CA SER A 340 -58.03 7.32 2.26
C SER A 340 -59.07 7.64 1.20
N ILE A 341 -58.73 8.47 0.20
CA ILE A 341 -59.32 8.45 -1.16
C ILE A 341 -58.22 8.83 -2.17
N GLU A 342 -58.05 7.99 -3.20
CA GLU A 342 -57.13 8.17 -4.33
C GLU A 342 -57.68 9.13 -5.40
N GLY A 343 -56.78 9.84 -6.07
CA GLY A 343 -57.00 10.56 -7.33
C GLY A 343 -55.75 11.36 -7.75
N PRO A 344 -55.46 11.54 -9.06
CA PRO A 344 -54.15 11.18 -9.61
C PRO A 344 -53.25 12.37 -10.02
N GLY A 345 -51.95 12.08 -10.09
CA GLY A 345 -50.97 12.74 -10.96
C GLY A 345 -50.27 13.95 -10.36
N ASP A 346 -49.03 13.77 -9.91
CA ASP A 346 -48.02 14.81 -10.07
C ASP A 346 -46.59 14.27 -10.01
N ALA A 347 -45.71 14.94 -10.75
CA ALA A 347 -44.33 14.59 -11.03
C ALA A 347 -43.53 14.28 -9.76
N SER A 348 -42.95 13.07 -9.70
CA SER A 348 -41.94 12.74 -8.69
C SER A 348 -40.56 13.18 -9.18
N ASP A 349 -40.03 14.11 -8.41
CA ASP A 349 -38.67 14.62 -8.41
C ASP A 349 -37.70 13.47 -8.09
N GLU A 350 -37.00 12.99 -9.12
CA GLU A 350 -35.98 11.96 -9.02
C GLU A 350 -34.72 12.60 -8.42
N SER A 351 -34.60 12.57 -7.09
CA SER A 351 -33.32 12.85 -6.42
C SER A 351 -32.39 11.66 -6.60
N THR A 352 -31.75 11.60 -7.77
CA THR A 352 -30.60 10.74 -8.02
C THR A 352 -29.50 11.12 -7.03
N HIS A 353 -29.17 10.17 -6.18
CA HIS A 353 -27.94 10.17 -5.40
C HIS A 353 -26.78 10.09 -6.41
N ASP A 354 -26.35 11.25 -6.88
CA ASP A 354 -25.31 11.41 -7.89
C ASP A 354 -23.95 11.18 -7.22
N ASP A 355 -23.69 9.91 -6.87
CA ASP A 355 -22.36 9.40 -6.61
C ASP A 355 -21.59 9.45 -7.92
N VAL A 356 -21.00 10.61 -8.21
CA VAL A 356 -20.02 10.76 -9.28
C VAL A 356 -18.83 9.87 -8.91
N ARG A 357 -18.85 8.67 -9.49
CA ARG A 357 -17.74 7.72 -9.57
C ARG A 357 -16.49 8.49 -9.97
N LEU A 358 -15.64 8.71 -8.98
CA LEU A 358 -14.28 9.15 -9.21
C LEU A 358 -13.64 8.08 -10.07
N ASP A 359 -13.13 8.51 -11.22
CA ASP A 359 -12.54 7.67 -12.25
C ASP A 359 -11.58 6.63 -11.64
N ASP A 360 -12.09 5.41 -11.45
CA ASP A 360 -11.37 4.25 -10.91
C ASP A 360 -10.28 3.73 -11.89
N ASP A 361 -10.13 4.40 -13.03
CA ASP A 361 -9.22 4.09 -14.14
C ASP A 361 -7.77 4.54 -13.94
N TRP A 362 -7.40 5.14 -12.80
CA TRP A 362 -5.99 5.45 -12.49
C TRP A 362 -5.07 4.20 -12.56
N TYR A 363 -5.64 3.01 -12.37
CA TYR A 363 -4.92 1.74 -12.40
C TYR A 363 -5.12 0.92 -13.70
N GLU A 364 -6.20 1.14 -14.46
CA GLU A 364 -6.55 0.30 -15.62
C GLU A 364 -5.60 0.50 -16.82
N SER A 365 -5.00 1.67 -16.99
CA SER A 365 -4.11 1.93 -18.14
C SER A 365 -2.77 1.18 -18.15
N LEU A 366 -2.49 0.28 -17.20
CA LEU A 366 -1.33 -0.63 -17.21
C LEU A 366 -1.69 -2.06 -16.72
N GLY A 367 -2.96 -2.44 -16.86
CA GLY A 367 -3.50 -3.75 -16.44
C GLY A 367 -3.46 -4.85 -17.50
N ILE A 368 -2.91 -4.58 -18.69
CA ILE A 368 -2.65 -5.57 -19.73
C ILE A 368 -1.13 -5.70 -19.84
N GLU A 369 -0.63 -6.95 -19.87
CA GLU A 369 0.78 -7.35 -19.90
C GLU A 369 1.45 -7.62 -18.53
N SER A 370 1.07 -8.75 -17.92
CA SER A 370 2.08 -9.70 -17.44
C SER A 370 1.50 -11.11 -17.38
N ASP A 371 1.28 -11.72 -18.55
CA ASP A 371 1.12 -13.16 -18.70
C ASP A 371 1.68 -13.54 -20.09
N HIS A 372 3.00 -13.63 -20.21
CA HIS A 372 3.64 -14.31 -21.33
C HIS A 372 4.22 -15.64 -20.83
N GLU A 373 3.51 -16.73 -21.10
CA GLU A 373 4.12 -18.03 -21.34
C GLU A 373 3.89 -18.39 -22.82
N ILE A 374 4.98 -18.82 -23.44
CA ILE A 374 5.18 -19.10 -24.86
C ILE A 374 4.19 -20.19 -25.33
N ALA A 375 3.41 -19.88 -26.36
CA ALA A 375 2.63 -20.85 -27.12
C ALA A 375 3.20 -20.94 -28.54
N ASP A 376 3.63 -22.14 -28.86
CA ASP A 376 4.11 -22.64 -30.15
C ASP A 376 3.03 -22.51 -31.22
N TRP A 377 3.33 -21.81 -32.33
CA TRP A 377 2.52 -21.76 -33.54
C TRP A 377 3.43 -21.64 -34.78
N SER A 378 3.47 -22.73 -35.54
CA SER A 378 3.97 -22.83 -36.90
C SER A 378 2.94 -22.29 -37.91
N GLU A 379 3.31 -21.32 -38.76
CA GLU A 379 2.99 -21.24 -40.21
C GLU A 379 3.47 -19.93 -40.90
N SER A 380 4.44 -20.10 -41.82
CA SER A 380 4.70 -19.47 -43.15
C SER A 380 4.50 -17.97 -43.53
N HIS A 381 5.61 -17.41 -44.08
CA HIS A 381 5.83 -16.38 -45.15
C HIS A 381 6.21 -14.92 -44.73
N PRO A 382 6.92 -14.10 -45.57
CA PRO A 382 8.24 -14.27 -46.20
C PRO A 382 9.26 -13.09 -45.94
N ALA A 383 10.57 -13.37 -46.14
CA ALA A 383 11.80 -12.54 -46.41
C ALA A 383 11.74 -10.99 -46.39
N MET A 384 12.70 -10.14 -45.93
CA MET A 384 14.14 -10.09 -45.50
C MET A 384 14.39 -8.60 -45.01
N PRO A 385 15.57 -8.08 -44.53
CA PRO A 385 16.94 -8.62 -44.50
C PRO A 385 17.73 -8.51 -43.16
N THR A 386 18.62 -9.50 -42.97
CA THR A 386 19.95 -9.56 -42.32
C THR A 386 20.31 -8.61 -41.16
N ARG A 387 20.44 -9.18 -39.95
CA ARG A 387 21.28 -8.67 -38.86
C ARG A 387 22.07 -9.82 -38.23
N VAL A 388 23.39 -9.79 -38.45
CA VAL A 388 24.52 -10.55 -37.88
C VAL A 388 24.18 -11.65 -36.87
N GLU A 389 24.39 -12.90 -37.29
CA GLU A 389 24.42 -14.13 -36.47
C GLU A 389 25.54 -14.09 -35.43
N ILE A 390 25.19 -14.36 -34.16
CA ILE A 390 26.13 -14.86 -33.16
C ILE A 390 25.84 -16.35 -33.05
N VAL A 391 26.77 -17.15 -33.59
CA VAL A 391 26.76 -18.61 -33.56
C VAL A 391 26.89 -19.07 -32.10
N ILE A 392 25.94 -19.88 -31.64
CA ILE A 392 26.12 -20.78 -30.50
C ILE A 392 25.79 -22.16 -31.04
N GLU A 393 26.78 -23.05 -31.03
CA GLU A 393 26.68 -24.42 -31.54
C GLU A 393 25.65 -25.22 -30.74
N ASP A 394 24.60 -25.67 -31.41
CA ASP A 394 23.68 -26.70 -30.91
C ASP A 394 24.38 -28.07 -31.06
N SER A 395 24.69 -28.69 -29.94
CA SER A 395 25.16 -30.08 -29.91
C SER A 395 23.96 -31.02 -29.97
N ASP A 396 23.73 -31.60 -31.14
CA ASP A 396 22.95 -32.81 -31.35
C ASP A 396 23.50 -33.95 -30.46
N CYS A 397 22.60 -34.76 -29.90
CA CYS A 397 22.92 -36.13 -29.50
C CYS A 397 21.72 -37.03 -29.83
N ASP A 398 21.99 -37.89 -30.80
CA ASP A 398 21.11 -38.84 -31.46
C ASP A 398 20.45 -39.88 -30.55
N ASN A 399 19.30 -40.29 -31.07
CA ASN A 399 18.63 -41.56 -30.86
C ASN A 399 19.57 -42.75 -31.13
N THR A 400 19.64 -43.74 -30.24
CA THR A 400 19.85 -45.18 -30.55
C THR A 400 19.87 -46.03 -29.28
N GLY A 401 19.11 -47.13 -29.29
CA GLY A 401 19.21 -48.23 -28.31
C GLY A 401 17.89 -48.66 -27.72
#